data_AF-A0A9E2PLQ8-F1
#
_entry.id   AF-A0A9E2PLQ8-F1
#
_cell.length_a   1.000
_cell.length_b   1.000
_cell.length_c   1.000
_cell.angle_alpha   90.00
_cell.angle_beta   90.00
_cell.angle_gamma   90.00
#
_symmetry.space_group_name_H-M   'P 1'
#
loop_
_entity.id
_entity.type
_entity.pdbx_description
1 polymer ?
#
loop_
_entity_poly.entity_id
_entity_poly.type
_entity_poly.pdbx_seq_one_letter_code
_entity_poly.pdbx_strand_id
1 'polypeptide(L)'
;MLPSQFSAIFVSLLLTNVVVKAWLAWRQLDHVASHRAEVPPAFREQIGIAAHHKAADYTRTLVRFGLLGVLFDAALLLIFTVGGGIQTLHELIAPLFDSQLLSGALLIVAVLMLQSLL
;
A
#
# COMPACT_ATOMS: atom_id res chain seq x y z
N MET A 1 16.31 -0.53 24.11
CA MET A 1 16.10 0.40 22.99
C MET A 1 15.17 1.50 23.47
N LEU A 2 15.50 2.77 23.20
CA LEU A 2 14.60 3.88 23.50
C LEU A 2 13.39 3.82 22.54
N PRO A 3 12.18 4.22 22.97
CA PRO A 3 10.99 4.21 22.10
C PRO A 3 11.21 4.94 20.77
N SER A 4 11.97 6.05 20.80
CA SER A 4 12.33 6.83 19.62
C SER A 4 13.18 6.07 18.60
N GLN A 5 14.03 5.14 19.05
CA GLN A 5 14.87 4.33 18.16
C GLN A 5 14.02 3.34 17.36
N PHE A 6 13.02 2.73 18.00
CA PHE A 6 12.10 1.82 17.33
C PHE A 6 11.26 2.55 16.27
N SER A 7 10.69 3.71 16.63
CA SER A 7 9.94 4.54 15.68
C SER A 7 10.80 5.00 14.51
N ALA A 8 12.07 5.37 14.74
CA ALA A 8 12.98 5.76 13.67
C ALA A 8 13.29 4.60 12.70
N ILE A 9 13.53 3.39 13.22
CA ILE A 9 13.74 2.20 12.39
C ILE A 9 12.47 1.88 11.59
N PHE A 10 11.31 1.91 12.23
CA PHE A 10 10.04 1.67 11.56
C PHE A 10 9.77 2.67 10.42
N VAL A 11 9.91 3.97 10.69
CA VAL A 11 9.70 5.01 9.68
C VAL A 11 10.71 4.89 8.53
N SER A 12 11.98 4.59 8.82
CA SER A 12 12.99 4.41 7.78
C SER A 12 12.73 3.18 6.90
N LEU A 13 12.30 2.06 7.49
CA LEU A 13 11.88 0.87 6.74
C LEU A 13 10.63 1.14 5.91
N LEU A 14 9.65 1.86 6.45
CA LEU A 14 8.43 2.23 5.71
C LEU A 14 8.76 3.11 4.50
N LEU A 15 9.59 4.14 4.70
CA LEU A 15 10.05 5.00 3.60
C LEU A 15 10.81 4.21 2.55
N THR A 16 11.71 3.32 2.98
CA THR A 16 12.45 2.43 2.06
C THR A 16 11.48 1.55 1.25
N ASN A 17 10.44 1.00 1.89
CA ASN A 17 9.42 0.21 1.21
C ASN A 17 8.70 1.02 0.11
N VAL A 18 8.24 2.23 0.44
CA VAL A 18 7.55 3.12 -0.49
C VAL A 18 8.47 3.49 -1.66
N VAL A 19 9.72 3.86 -1.38
CA VAL A 19 10.71 4.22 -2.40
C VAL A 19 10.99 3.04 -3.33
N VAL A 20 11.21 1.84 -2.80
CA VAL A 20 11.45 0.63 -3.62
C VAL A 20 10.25 0.32 -4.50
N LYS A 21 9.02 0.40 -3.97
CA LYS A 21 7.79 0.18 -4.75
C LYS A 21 7.63 1.23 -5.85
N ALA A 22 7.87 2.50 -5.56
CA ALA A 22 7.82 3.57 -6.54
C ALA A 22 8.87 3.38 -7.64
N TRP A 23 10.08 2.99 -7.27
CA TRP A 23 11.15 2.70 -8.23
C TRP A 23 10.83 1.51 -9.13
N LEU A 24 10.31 0.41 -8.58
CA LEU A 24 9.87 -0.75 -9.35
C LEU A 24 8.71 -0.40 -10.29
N ALA A 25 7.74 0.39 -9.82
CA ALA A 25 6.64 0.88 -10.64
C ALA A 25 7.16 1.71 -11.82
N TRP A 26 8.09 2.63 -11.56
CA TRP A 26 8.70 3.44 -12.63
C TRP A 26 9.46 2.57 -13.64
N ARG A 27 10.26 1.61 -13.18
CA ARG A 27 10.98 0.66 -14.04
C ARG A 27 10.03 -0.16 -14.92
N GLN A 28 8.91 -0.62 -14.36
CA GLN A 28 7.89 -1.35 -15.12
C GLN A 28 7.26 -0.45 -16.19
N LEU A 29 6.94 0.79 -15.85
CA LEU A 29 6.35 1.75 -16.79
C LEU A 29 7.29 2.10 -17.94
N ASP A 30 8.57 2.34 -17.64
CA ASP A 30 9.58 2.63 -18.67
C ASP A 30 9.77 1.44 -19.61
N HIS A 31 9.83 0.22 -19.08
CA HIS A 31 9.96 -0.99 -19.89
C HIS A 31 8.73 -1.24 -20.78
N VAL A 32 7.52 -1.02 -20.25
CA VAL A 32 6.28 -1.11 -21.03
C VAL A 32 6.24 -0.02 -22.10
N ALA A 33 6.63 1.22 -21.77
CA ALA A 33 6.64 2.32 -22.72
C ALA A 33 7.63 2.10 -23.86
N SER A 34 8.81 1.53 -23.59
CA SER A 34 9.84 1.27 -24.60
C SER A 34 9.48 0.13 -25.55
N HIS A 35 8.70 -0.86 -25.10
CA HIS A 35 8.31 -2.03 -25.92
C HIS A 35 6.88 -1.94 -26.48
N ARG A 36 6.15 -0.84 -26.23
CA ARG A 36 4.75 -0.69 -26.68
C ARG A 36 4.58 -0.61 -28.20
N ALA A 37 5.63 -0.23 -28.93
CA ALA A 37 5.56 0.10 -30.35
C ALA A 37 5.50 -1.15 -31.25
N GLU A 38 5.90 -2.31 -30.75
CA GLU A 38 5.94 -3.55 -31.53
C GLU A 38 5.39 -4.71 -30.71
N VAL A 39 4.42 -5.43 -31.28
CA VAL A 39 3.97 -6.71 -30.72
C VAL A 39 5.11 -7.72 -30.87
N PRO A 40 5.51 -8.43 -29.80
CA PRO A 40 6.54 -9.45 -29.89
C PRO A 40 6.18 -10.49 -30.96
N PRO A 41 7.16 -11.02 -31.70
CA PRO A 41 6.92 -11.88 -32.87
C PRO A 41 6.00 -13.07 -32.58
N ALA A 42 6.09 -13.62 -31.37
CA ALA A 42 5.29 -14.77 -30.93
C ALA A 42 3.78 -14.49 -30.78
N PHE A 43 3.36 -13.22 -30.67
CA PHE A 43 1.96 -12.84 -30.41
C PHE A 43 1.30 -12.09 -31.56
N ARG A 44 2.04 -11.83 -32.65
CA ARG A 44 1.56 -11.05 -33.80
C ARG A 44 0.34 -11.65 -34.50
N GLU A 45 0.19 -12.98 -34.47
CA GLU A 45 -0.93 -13.69 -35.08
C GLU A 45 -2.19 -13.74 -34.19
N GLN A 46 -2.06 -13.47 -32.88
CA GLN A 46 -3.16 -13.58 -31.91
C GLN A 46 -3.66 -12.22 -31.41
N ILE A 47 -2.80 -11.19 -31.42
CA ILE A 47 -3.10 -9.89 -30.83
C ILE A 47 -2.73 -8.79 -31.83
N GLY A 48 -3.73 -8.05 -32.28
CA GLY A 48 -3.52 -6.86 -33.10
C GLY A 48 -2.82 -5.73 -32.32
N ILE A 49 -2.08 -4.87 -33.03
CA ILE A 49 -1.31 -3.76 -32.45
C ILE A 49 -2.17 -2.81 -31.60
N ALA A 50 -3.42 -2.57 -31.99
CA ALA A 50 -4.37 -1.74 -31.25
C ALA A 50 -4.73 -2.34 -29.87
N ALA A 51 -4.87 -3.66 -29.79
CA ALA A 51 -5.14 -4.35 -28.52
C ALA A 51 -3.90 -4.34 -27.62
N HIS A 52 -2.69 -4.43 -28.18
CA HIS A 52 -1.44 -4.33 -27.44
C HIS A 52 -1.24 -2.93 -26.84
N HIS A 53 -1.51 -1.86 -27.61
CA HIS A 53 -1.50 -0.50 -27.10
C HIS A 53 -2.51 -0.28 -25.97
N LYS A 54 -3.74 -0.78 -26.13
CA LYS A 54 -4.76 -0.71 -25.07
C LYS A 54 -4.30 -1.40 -23.79
N ALA A 55 -3.66 -2.57 -23.90
CA ALA A 55 -3.11 -3.28 -22.74
C ALA A 55 -1.98 -2.48 -22.07
N ALA A 56 -1.08 -1.88 -22.84
CA ALA A 56 0.00 -1.03 -22.31
C ALA A 56 -0.53 0.22 -21.58
N ASP A 57 -1.53 0.89 -22.14
CA ASP A 57 -2.16 2.07 -21.52
C ASP A 57 -2.95 1.69 -20.25
N TYR A 58 -3.62 0.53 -20.27
CA TYR A 58 -4.28 -0.03 -19.08
C TYR A 58 -3.27 -0.33 -17.97
N THR A 59 -2.17 -1.02 -18.28
CA THR A 59 -1.09 -1.29 -17.32
C THR A 59 -0.52 0.01 -16.76
N ARG A 60 -0.33 1.04 -17.59
CA ARG A 60 0.18 2.33 -17.14
C ARG A 60 -0.74 3.00 -16.13
N THR A 61 -2.03 2.94 -16.37
CA THR A 61 -3.05 3.51 -15.48
C THR A 61 -3.13 2.71 -14.18
N LEU A 62 -3.14 1.38 -14.28
CA LEU A 62 -3.20 0.46 -13.13
C LEU A 62 -1.99 0.62 -12.21
N VAL A 63 -0.77 0.72 -12.76
CA VAL A 63 0.46 0.90 -11.98
C VAL A 63 0.47 2.25 -11.25
N ARG A 64 0.01 3.33 -11.91
CA ARG A 64 -0.10 4.65 -11.26
C ARG A 64 -1.13 4.65 -10.14
N PHE A 65 -2.27 4.01 -10.37
CA PHE A 65 -3.31 3.87 -9.34
C PHE A 65 -2.80 3.03 -8.15
N GLY A 66 -2.08 1.94 -8.42
CA GLY A 66 -1.45 1.13 -7.38
C GLY A 66 -0.45 1.94 -6.53
N LEU A 67 0.28 2.88 -7.11
CA LEU A 67 1.20 3.75 -6.37
C LEU A 67 0.47 4.70 -5.41
N LEU A 68 -0.71 5.21 -5.79
CA LEU A 68 -1.56 6.01 -4.89
C LEU A 68 -2.04 5.16 -3.71
N GLY A 69 -2.42 3.90 -3.95
CA GLY A 69 -2.76 2.95 -2.89
C GLY A 69 -1.60 2.74 -1.91
N VAL A 70 -0.37 2.54 -2.42
CA VAL A 70 0.82 2.40 -1.58
C VAL A 70 1.06 3.63 -0.69
N LEU A 71 0.86 4.84 -1.23
CA LEU A 71 1.00 6.08 -0.44
C LEU A 71 -0.10 6.21 0.61
N PHE A 72 -1.33 5.87 0.25
CA PHE A 72 -2.46 5.86 1.17
C PHE A 72 -2.24 4.88 2.32
N ASP A 73 -1.85 3.64 2.02
CA ASP A 73 -1.52 2.62 3.01
C ASP A 73 -0.40 3.08 3.95
N ALA A 74 0.67 3.68 3.40
CA ALA A 74 1.77 4.19 4.20
C ALA A 74 1.35 5.34 5.11
N ALA A 75 0.52 6.27 4.62
CA ALA A 75 -0.03 7.37 5.41
C ALA A 75 -0.93 6.83 6.55
N LEU A 76 -1.80 5.87 6.24
CA LEU A 76 -2.67 5.22 7.22
C LEU A 76 -1.83 4.53 8.31
N LEU A 77 -0.82 3.77 7.92
CA LEU A 77 0.09 3.09 8.85
C LEU A 77 0.79 4.08 9.78
N LEU A 78 1.25 5.23 9.26
CA LEU A 78 1.86 6.29 10.08
C LEU A 78 0.88 6.90 11.08
N ILE A 79 -0.35 7.19 10.66
CA ILE A 79 -1.40 7.74 11.53
C ILE A 79 -1.73 6.77 12.66
N PHE A 80 -1.90 5.48 12.34
CA PHE A 80 -2.25 4.46 13.33
C PHE A 80 -1.11 4.18 14.32
N THR A 81 0.14 4.20 13.86
CA THR A 81 1.30 3.83 14.69
C THR A 81 1.93 5.04 15.38
N VAL A 82 2.59 5.92 14.62
CA VAL A 82 3.33 7.08 15.15
C VAL A 82 2.38 8.22 15.54
N GLY A 83 1.28 8.38 14.82
CA GLY A 83 0.24 9.37 15.12
C GLY A 83 -0.63 9.02 16.33
N GLY A 84 -0.45 7.84 16.93
CA GLY A 84 -1.21 7.42 18.11
C GLY A 84 -2.63 6.94 17.81
N GLY A 85 -2.99 6.67 16.55
CA GLY A 85 -4.35 6.21 16.20
C GLY A 85 -4.77 4.95 16.97
N ILE A 86 -3.87 3.96 17.15
CA ILE A 86 -4.16 2.77 17.96
C ILE A 86 -4.40 3.15 19.43
N GLN A 87 -3.62 4.09 19.98
CA GLN A 87 -3.78 4.55 21.35
C GLN A 87 -5.14 5.22 21.56
N THR A 88 -5.56 6.08 20.63
CA THR A 88 -6.88 6.74 20.70
C THR A 88 -8.04 5.74 20.63
N LEU A 89 -7.92 4.72 19.78
CA LEU A 89 -8.90 3.62 19.71
C LEU A 89 -8.93 2.81 21.01
N HIS A 90 -7.77 2.53 21.59
CA HIS A 90 -7.70 1.82 22.86
C HIS A 90 -8.38 2.62 23.98
N GLU A 91 -8.14 3.93 24.07
CA GLU A 91 -8.76 4.80 25.08
C GLU A 91 -10.28 4.91 24.93
N LEU A 92 -10.81 4.81 23.71
CA LEU A 92 -12.26 4.76 23.46
C LEU A 92 -12.88 3.42 23.89
N ILE A 93 -12.15 2.33 23.75
CA ILE A 93 -12.62 0.97 23.99
C ILE A 93 -12.42 0.54 25.45
N ALA A 94 -11.32 0.96 26.08
CA ALA A 94 -10.94 0.61 27.45
C ALA A 94 -12.05 0.84 28.48
N PRO A 95 -12.85 1.94 28.47
CA PRO A 95 -13.90 2.14 29.47
C PRO A 95 -15.14 1.26 29.25
N LEU A 96 -15.27 0.56 28.11
CA LEU A 96 -16.44 -0.29 27.84
C LEU A 96 -16.35 -1.67 28.51
N PHE A 97 -15.16 -2.11 28.93
CA PHE A 97 -14.95 -3.44 29.52
C PHE A 97 -13.92 -3.41 30.66
N ASP A 98 -14.25 -4.06 31.77
CA ASP A 98 -13.35 -4.19 32.93
C ASP A 98 -12.17 -5.17 32.69
N SER A 99 -12.28 -6.04 31.67
CA SER A 99 -11.26 -7.05 31.37
C SER A 99 -10.29 -6.58 30.29
N GLN A 100 -8.99 -6.52 30.66
CA GLN A 100 -7.92 -6.11 29.75
C GLN A 100 -7.82 -6.99 28.48
N LEU A 101 -8.12 -8.28 28.59
CA LEU A 101 -8.09 -9.20 27.44
C LEU A 101 -9.24 -8.92 26.46
N LEU A 102 -10.43 -8.62 26.97
CA LEU A 102 -11.60 -8.31 26.13
C LEU A 102 -11.41 -6.97 25.41
N SER A 103 -10.92 -5.95 26.11
CA SER A 103 -10.58 -4.66 25.51
C SER A 103 -9.53 -4.80 24.40
N GLY A 104 -8.51 -5.65 24.60
CA GLY A 104 -7.51 -5.95 23.57
C GLY A 104 -8.09 -6.69 22.36
N ALA A 105 -8.94 -7.69 22.57
CA ALA A 105 -9.60 -8.40 21.47
C ALA A 105 -10.52 -7.48 20.65
N LEU A 106 -11.29 -6.63 21.34
CA LEU A 106 -12.19 -5.68 20.69
C LEU A 106 -11.44 -4.59 19.92
N LEU A 107 -10.28 -4.15 20.43
CA LEU A 107 -9.38 -3.26 19.69
C LEU A 107 -8.92 -3.88 18.37
N ILE A 108 -8.51 -5.15 18.38
CA ILE A 108 -8.12 -5.86 17.16
C ILE A 108 -9.29 -5.92 16.18
N VAL A 109 -10.49 -6.28 16.65
CA VAL A 109 -11.70 -6.32 15.81
C VAL A 109 -12.02 -4.93 15.23
N ALA A 110 -11.94 -3.87 16.04
CA ALA A 110 -12.19 -2.50 15.59
C ALA A 110 -11.19 -2.06 14.51
N VAL A 111 -9.90 -2.33 14.69
CA VAL A 111 -8.87 -2.01 13.69
C VAL A 111 -9.11 -2.79 12.39
N LEU A 112 -9.45 -4.08 12.47
CA LEU A 112 -9.77 -4.88 11.28
C LEU A 112 -11.03 -4.39 10.55
N MET A 113 -12.06 -3.99 11.28
CA MET A 113 -13.27 -3.40 10.67
C MET A 113 -12.95 -2.07 9.97
N LEU A 114 -12.14 -1.21 10.60
CA LEU A 114 -11.68 0.04 9.98
C LEU A 114 -10.85 -0.23 8.73
N GLN A 115 -9.93 -1.19 8.79
CA GLN A 115 -9.11 -1.56 7.63
C GLN A 115 -9.94 -2.16 6.49
N SER A 116 -11.02 -2.89 6.77
CA SER A 116 -11.89 -3.42 5.71
C SER A 116 -12.72 -2.34 4.99
N LEU A 117 -12.91 -1.18 5.63
CA LEU A 117 -13.71 -0.10 5.09
C LEU A 117 -12.89 0.87 4.22
N LEU A 118 -11.58 0.95 4.48
CA LEU A 118 -10.62 1.81 3.79
C LEU A 118 -10.04 1.10 2.57
#